data_AF-H2YW62-F1
#
_entry.id   AF-H2YW62-F1
#
_cell.length_a   1.000
_cell.length_b   1.000
_cell.length_c   1.000
_cell.angle_alpha   90.00
_cell.angle_beta   90.00
_cell.angle_gamma   90.00
#
_symmetry.space_group_name_H-M   'P 1'
#
loop_
_entity.id
_entity.type
_entity.pdbx_description
1 polymer ?
#
loop_
_entity_poly.entity_id
_entity_poly.type
_entity_poly.pdbx_seq_one_letter_code
_entity_poly.pdbx_strand_id
1 'polypeptide(L)'
;MGGGVLTNMGGHFVDIVSFVSGQKAVKVHGFLTTFQKQSAKVSGFREVTSDDFCTFQMQMDKGACCTCVLNNNVPGSFSYEVLFVGSTACLLAKDGVLHRQSRANGNASNVQELIMKDCQDMPDGLETIFPSEILAQIPVPLCQGTSRFIDSLKESFQDQNDRRNWNKSILEKAATFEDALHVQTVIECIRRSSKTSDWEQVTHLEQKPSSSDLLSQSINSS
;
A
#
# COMPACT_ATOMS: atom_id res chain seq x y z
N MET A 1 1.55 19.56 -2.70
CA MET A 1 2.21 18.26 -2.44
C MET A 1 2.48 17.61 -3.79
N GLY A 2 3.75 17.48 -4.18
CA GLY A 2 4.18 17.11 -5.54
C GLY A 2 4.58 15.65 -5.63
N GLY A 3 3.60 14.75 -5.67
CA GLY A 3 3.82 13.33 -5.92
C GLY A 3 2.75 12.81 -6.90
N GLY A 4 3.18 12.06 -7.91
CA GLY A 4 2.25 11.37 -8.82
C GLY A 4 1.64 10.11 -8.19
N VAL A 5 0.94 9.32 -9.01
CA VAL A 5 0.14 8.18 -8.56
C VAL A 5 0.96 7.13 -7.81
N LEU A 6 2.21 6.88 -8.20
CA LEU A 6 3.10 5.96 -7.47
C LEU A 6 3.32 6.42 -6.03
N THR A 7 3.49 7.73 -5.82
CA THR A 7 3.78 8.29 -4.49
C THR A 7 2.56 8.25 -3.59
N ASN A 8 1.38 8.50 -4.17
CA ASN A 8 0.14 8.60 -3.41
C ASN A 8 -0.49 7.23 -3.11
N MET A 9 -0.36 6.27 -4.04
CA MET A 9 -1.05 4.98 -3.95
C MET A 9 -0.11 3.78 -3.95
N GLY A 10 1.05 3.87 -4.61
CA GLY A 10 1.95 2.72 -4.78
C GLY A 10 2.42 2.12 -3.47
N GLY A 11 2.71 2.96 -2.47
CA GLY A 11 3.15 2.49 -1.16
C GLY A 11 2.13 1.58 -0.47
N HIS A 12 0.85 1.90 -0.58
CA HIS A 12 -0.23 1.10 0.00
C HIS A 12 -0.29 -0.31 -0.61
N PHE A 13 -0.09 -0.45 -1.93
CA PHE A 13 -0.10 -1.76 -2.58
C PHE A 13 1.15 -2.58 -2.26
N VAL A 14 2.32 -1.93 -2.18
CA VAL A 14 3.55 -2.61 -1.74
C VAL A 14 3.39 -3.16 -0.31
N ASP A 15 2.81 -2.35 0.58
CA ASP A 15 2.54 -2.72 1.97
C ASP A 15 1.54 -3.87 2.06
N ILE A 16 0.36 -3.75 1.44
CA ILE A 16 -0.68 -4.79 1.45
C ILE A 16 -0.14 -6.12 0.92
N VAL A 17 0.59 -6.11 -0.19
CA VAL A 17 1.17 -7.33 -0.78
C VAL A 17 2.18 -7.95 0.18
N SER A 18 3.06 -7.15 0.80
CA SER A 18 4.07 -7.65 1.72
C SER A 18 3.46 -8.20 3.01
N PHE A 19 2.48 -7.49 3.56
CA PHE A 19 1.74 -7.86 4.77
C PHE A 19 0.97 -9.17 4.59
N VAL A 20 0.18 -9.30 3.51
CA VAL A 20 -0.65 -10.48 3.27
C VAL A 20 0.18 -11.70 2.88
N SER A 21 1.22 -11.52 2.07
CA SER A 21 2.06 -12.63 1.60
C SER A 21 3.15 -13.04 2.60
N GLY A 22 3.50 -12.17 3.55
CA GLY A 22 4.65 -12.34 4.44
C GLY A 22 5.98 -12.43 3.68
N GLN A 23 6.06 -11.78 2.52
CA GLN A 23 7.23 -11.75 1.63
C GLN A 23 7.66 -10.32 1.37
N LYS A 24 8.95 -10.11 1.11
CA LYS A 24 9.51 -8.80 0.76
C LYS A 24 9.92 -8.77 -0.70
N ALA A 25 9.76 -7.62 -1.35
CA ALA A 25 10.23 -7.44 -2.71
C ALA A 25 11.76 -7.45 -2.76
N VAL A 26 12.34 -8.24 -3.67
CA VAL A 26 13.80 -8.33 -3.89
C VAL A 26 14.25 -7.65 -5.16
N LYS A 27 13.41 -7.69 -6.21
CA LYS A 27 13.66 -6.98 -7.47
C LYS A 27 12.38 -6.35 -7.96
N VAL A 28 12.51 -5.19 -8.58
CA VAL A 28 11.38 -4.47 -9.15
C VAL A 28 11.67 -3.99 -10.55
N HIS A 29 10.63 -3.97 -11.37
CA HIS A 29 10.65 -3.32 -12.68
C HIS A 29 9.44 -2.41 -12.80
N GLY A 30 9.65 -1.14 -13.10
CA GLY A 30 8.61 -0.11 -13.08
C GLY A 30 8.59 0.74 -14.34
N PHE A 31 7.40 1.18 -14.72
CA PHE A 31 7.17 2.17 -15.76
C PHE A 31 6.23 3.24 -15.24
N LEU A 32 6.70 4.50 -15.26
CA LEU A 32 5.95 5.69 -14.86
C LEU A 32 5.81 6.60 -16.07
N THR A 33 4.63 7.18 -16.22
CA THR A 33 4.40 8.18 -17.26
C THR A 33 3.37 9.20 -16.83
N THR A 34 3.44 10.36 -17.46
CA THR A 34 2.44 11.43 -17.35
C THR A 34 1.78 11.59 -18.70
N PHE A 35 0.53 11.17 -18.80
CA PHE A 35 -0.28 11.35 -20.01
C PHE A 35 -0.94 12.74 -20.04
N GLN A 36 -1.50 13.19 -18.92
CA GLN A 36 -2.16 14.47 -18.78
C GLN A 36 -1.16 15.56 -18.37
N LYS A 37 -0.49 16.12 -19.38
CA LYS A 37 0.50 17.19 -19.18
C LYS A 37 -0.10 18.56 -18.87
N GLN A 38 -1.37 18.78 -19.20
CA GLN A 38 -2.08 20.05 -18.99
C GLN A 38 -3.43 19.83 -18.32
N SER A 39 -3.82 20.79 -17.49
CA SER A 39 -5.12 20.82 -16.81
C SER A 39 -5.67 22.24 -16.78
N ALA A 40 -6.93 22.41 -16.38
CA ALA A 40 -7.51 23.75 -16.18
C ALA A 40 -6.70 24.61 -15.18
N LYS A 41 -5.99 23.97 -14.24
CA LYS A 41 -5.14 24.65 -13.23
C LYS A 41 -3.67 24.81 -13.68
N VAL A 42 -3.23 24.03 -14.68
CA VAL A 42 -1.85 24.02 -15.22
C VAL A 42 -1.93 24.09 -16.73
N SER A 43 -1.79 25.29 -17.29
CA SER A 43 -1.93 25.55 -18.72
C SER A 43 -0.76 26.38 -19.28
N GLY A 44 -0.67 26.44 -20.60
CA GLY A 44 0.37 27.19 -21.31
C GLY A 44 1.71 26.46 -21.31
N PHE A 45 2.77 27.14 -20.85
CA PHE A 45 4.15 26.64 -20.88
C PHE A 45 4.52 25.72 -19.71
N ARG A 46 3.62 25.56 -18.73
CA ARG A 46 3.84 24.67 -17.58
C ARG A 46 3.24 23.30 -17.90
N GLU A 47 4.04 22.25 -17.70
CA GLU A 47 3.59 20.87 -17.80
C GLU A 47 3.54 20.20 -16.43
N VAL A 48 2.54 19.34 -16.25
CA VAL A 48 2.50 18.39 -15.13
C VAL A 48 3.62 17.37 -15.34
N THR A 49 4.47 17.21 -14.34
CA THR A 49 5.59 16.24 -14.34
C THR A 49 5.35 15.05 -13.41
N SER A 50 4.28 15.11 -12.62
CA SER A 50 3.86 14.01 -11.74
C SER A 50 3.25 12.90 -12.59
N ASP A 51 3.60 11.65 -12.30
CA ASP A 51 3.00 10.50 -12.97
C ASP A 51 1.50 10.40 -12.69
N ASP A 52 0.70 10.14 -13.72
CA ASP A 52 -0.73 9.83 -13.63
C ASP A 52 -1.03 8.36 -13.99
N PHE A 53 -0.02 7.66 -14.49
CA PHE A 53 -0.03 6.23 -14.71
C PHE A 53 1.29 5.61 -14.23
N CYS A 54 1.17 4.51 -13.53
CA CYS A 54 2.31 3.70 -13.12
C CYS A 54 1.96 2.22 -13.23
N THR A 55 2.85 1.41 -13.79
CA THR A 55 2.80 -0.03 -13.65
C THR A 55 4.13 -0.55 -13.17
N PHE A 56 4.12 -1.50 -12.26
CA PHE A 56 5.34 -2.13 -11.78
C PHE A 56 5.13 -3.60 -11.46
N GLN A 57 6.22 -4.34 -11.56
CA GLN A 57 6.32 -5.74 -11.22
C GLN A 57 7.31 -5.91 -10.09
N MET A 58 7.04 -6.84 -9.18
CA MET A 58 7.93 -7.18 -8.07
C MET A 58 8.17 -8.69 -8.05
N GLN A 59 9.44 -9.06 -7.98
CA GLN A 59 9.85 -10.40 -7.58
C GLN A 59 10.00 -10.41 -6.07
N MET A 60 9.39 -11.38 -5.40
CA MET A 60 9.39 -11.51 -3.95
C MET A 60 10.43 -12.55 -3.49
N ASP A 61 10.90 -12.43 -2.25
CA ASP A 61 11.97 -13.27 -1.68
C ASP A 61 11.66 -14.77 -1.61
N LYS A 62 10.39 -15.17 -1.45
CA LYS A 62 9.97 -16.59 -1.44
C LYS A 62 9.32 -17.04 -2.75
N GLY A 63 9.59 -16.32 -3.84
CA GLY A 63 9.24 -16.74 -5.20
C GLY A 63 7.86 -16.32 -5.69
N ALA A 64 7.09 -15.54 -4.91
CA ALA A 64 5.90 -14.89 -5.46
C ALA A 64 6.28 -13.78 -6.44
N CYS A 65 5.36 -13.49 -7.36
CA CYS A 65 5.46 -12.34 -8.28
C CYS A 65 4.22 -11.47 -8.11
N CYS A 66 4.40 -10.15 -8.15
CA CYS A 66 3.32 -9.18 -8.07
C CYS A 66 3.34 -8.29 -9.31
N THR A 67 2.17 -7.92 -9.83
CA THR A 67 2.01 -6.86 -10.82
C THR A 67 1.01 -5.85 -10.27
N CYS A 68 1.38 -4.57 -10.31
CA CYS A 68 0.54 -3.46 -9.89
C CYS A 68 0.33 -2.52 -11.08
N VAL A 69 -0.89 -2.00 -11.20
CA VAL A 69 -1.28 -1.00 -12.18
C VAL A 69 -2.05 0.10 -11.46
N LEU A 70 -1.55 1.32 -11.57
CA LEU A 70 -2.11 2.53 -10.98
C LEU A 70 -2.45 3.49 -12.10
N ASN A 71 -3.70 3.97 -12.13
CA ASN A 71 -4.17 4.82 -13.22
C ASN A 71 -5.14 5.87 -12.70
N ASN A 72 -4.75 7.14 -12.81
CA ASN A 72 -5.58 8.29 -12.44
C ASN A 72 -6.36 8.89 -13.63
N ASN A 73 -6.23 8.31 -14.82
CA ASN A 73 -6.84 8.83 -16.05
C ASN A 73 -8.17 8.14 -16.39
N VAL A 74 -8.57 7.11 -15.64
CA VAL A 74 -9.83 6.39 -15.90
C VAL A 74 -11.01 7.24 -15.42
N PRO A 75 -11.95 7.61 -16.30
CA PRO A 75 -13.15 8.31 -15.87
C PRO A 75 -14.07 7.34 -15.12
N GLY A 76 -14.70 7.82 -14.05
CA GLY A 76 -15.65 7.04 -13.26
C GLY A 76 -15.36 7.10 -11.77
N SER A 77 -15.93 6.14 -11.05
CA SER A 77 -15.67 5.97 -9.62
C SER A 77 -14.30 5.37 -9.38
N PHE A 78 -13.73 5.67 -8.21
CA PHE A 78 -12.56 4.96 -7.72
C PHE A 78 -12.85 3.46 -7.65
N SER A 79 -11.91 2.66 -8.16
CA SER A 79 -11.93 1.21 -8.05
C SER A 79 -10.56 0.72 -7.63
N TYR A 80 -10.53 -0.21 -6.69
CA TYR A 80 -9.32 -0.89 -6.28
C TYR A 80 -9.60 -2.38 -6.23
N GLU A 81 -8.63 -3.14 -6.73
CA GLU A 81 -8.73 -4.59 -6.84
C GLU A 81 -7.39 -5.21 -6.48
N VAL A 82 -7.42 -6.19 -5.58
CA VAL A 82 -6.24 -6.96 -5.19
C VAL A 82 -6.57 -8.44 -5.34
N LEU A 83 -5.80 -9.11 -6.18
CA LEU A 83 -5.93 -10.53 -6.48
C LEU A 83 -4.73 -11.30 -5.94
N PHE A 84 -4.97 -12.20 -4.98
CA PHE A 84 -3.95 -13.14 -4.49
C PHE A 84 -4.22 -14.53 -5.05
N VAL A 85 -3.27 -15.06 -5.81
CA VAL A 85 -3.36 -16.40 -6.39
C VAL A 85 -2.43 -17.35 -5.62
N GLY A 86 -3.01 -18.24 -4.84
CA GLY A 86 -2.31 -19.32 -4.16
C GLY A 86 -2.35 -20.63 -4.94
N SER A 87 -1.71 -21.66 -4.40
CA SER A 87 -1.69 -23.01 -4.98
C SER A 87 -3.06 -23.70 -4.94
N THR A 88 -3.87 -23.42 -3.92
CA THR A 88 -5.16 -24.09 -3.66
C THR A 88 -6.37 -23.21 -3.94
N ALA A 89 -6.22 -21.89 -3.84
CA ALA A 89 -7.31 -20.94 -3.97
C ALA A 89 -6.81 -19.58 -4.44
N CYS A 90 -7.76 -18.78 -4.91
CA CYS A 90 -7.59 -17.39 -5.25
C CYS A 90 -8.44 -16.53 -4.31
N LEU A 91 -7.93 -15.38 -3.88
CA LEU A 91 -8.66 -14.36 -3.13
C LEU A 91 -8.74 -13.08 -3.94
N LEU A 92 -9.94 -12.54 -4.10
CA LEU A 92 -10.21 -11.29 -4.80
C LEU A 92 -10.81 -10.31 -3.81
N ALA A 93 -10.07 -9.26 -3.47
CA ALA A 93 -10.58 -8.12 -2.72
C ALA A 93 -10.90 -6.99 -3.70
N LYS A 94 -12.17 -6.60 -3.78
CA LYS A 94 -12.66 -5.57 -4.69
C LYS A 94 -13.74 -4.74 -4.02
N ASP A 95 -13.57 -3.42 -4.01
CA ASP A 95 -14.58 -2.45 -3.57
C ASP A 95 -15.22 -2.82 -2.20
N GLY A 96 -14.41 -3.24 -1.22
CA GLY A 96 -14.85 -3.63 0.12
C GLY A 96 -15.44 -5.04 0.23
N VAL A 97 -15.32 -5.85 -0.82
CA VAL A 97 -15.84 -7.22 -0.86
C VAL A 97 -14.70 -8.19 -1.08
N LEU A 98 -14.61 -9.22 -0.24
CA LEU A 98 -13.63 -10.29 -0.33
C LEU A 98 -14.28 -11.58 -0.82
N HIS A 99 -13.84 -12.04 -1.98
CA HIS A 99 -14.25 -13.30 -2.58
C HIS A 99 -13.14 -14.33 -2.51
N ARG A 100 -13.51 -15.59 -2.35
CA ARG A 100 -12.65 -16.76 -2.52
C ARG A 100 -13.08 -17.56 -3.73
N GLN A 101 -12.11 -18.04 -4.47
CA GLN A 101 -12.34 -19.06 -5.48
C GLN A 101 -11.40 -20.24 -5.19
N SER A 102 -11.98 -21.37 -4.77
CA SER A 102 -11.21 -22.59 -4.55
C SER A 102 -10.95 -23.30 -5.88
N ARG A 103 -9.75 -23.85 -6.06
CA ARG A 103 -9.43 -24.69 -7.21
C ARG A 103 -9.91 -26.11 -6.90
N ALA A 104 -11.18 -26.39 -7.18
CA ALA A 104 -11.72 -27.74 -6.99
C ALA A 104 -11.06 -28.72 -7.99
N ASN A 105 -10.54 -29.84 -7.50
CA ASN A 105 -10.07 -30.95 -8.34
C ASN A 105 -11.27 -31.64 -8.98
N GLY A 106 -11.52 -31.33 -10.26
CA GLY A 106 -12.51 -32.05 -11.09
C GLY A 106 -13.94 -31.56 -10.91
N ASN A 107 -14.47 -30.93 -11.97
CA ASN A 107 -15.89 -30.79 -12.31
C ASN A 107 -16.86 -30.12 -11.31
N ALA A 108 -16.38 -29.44 -10.27
CA ALA A 108 -17.21 -28.56 -9.45
C ALA A 108 -16.93 -27.09 -9.79
N SER A 109 -17.99 -26.37 -10.13
CA SER A 109 -18.06 -25.02 -10.67
C SER A 109 -17.06 -24.01 -10.08
N ASN A 110 -16.61 -23.07 -10.93
CA ASN A 110 -15.93 -21.82 -10.59
C ASN A 110 -16.83 -20.92 -9.71
N VAL A 111 -17.25 -21.40 -8.55
CA VAL A 111 -18.10 -20.63 -7.63
C VAL A 111 -17.20 -19.69 -6.86
N GLN A 112 -17.36 -18.40 -7.12
CA GLN A 112 -16.83 -17.37 -6.23
C GLN A 112 -17.69 -17.36 -4.96
N GLU A 113 -17.06 -17.70 -3.85
CA GLU A 113 -17.64 -17.64 -2.52
C GLU A 113 -17.41 -16.25 -1.92
N LEU A 114 -18.45 -15.61 -1.42
CA LEU A 114 -18.32 -14.39 -0.64
C LEU A 114 -17.79 -14.75 0.76
N ILE A 115 -16.58 -14.28 1.10
CA ILE A 115 -16.02 -14.47 2.45
C ILE A 115 -16.51 -13.36 3.37
N MET A 116 -16.38 -12.11 2.91
CA MET A 116 -16.62 -10.93 3.72
C MET A 116 -17.11 -9.81 2.81
N LYS A 117 -18.04 -9.02 3.33
CA LYS A 117 -18.48 -7.78 2.73
C LYS A 117 -18.39 -6.72 3.83
N ASP A 118 -17.47 -5.79 3.68
CA ASP A 118 -17.42 -4.62 4.55
C ASP A 118 -18.66 -3.77 4.33
N CYS A 119 -18.95 -2.94 5.34
CA CYS A 119 -20.00 -1.95 5.24
C CYS A 119 -19.74 -1.10 3.98
N GLN A 120 -20.77 -0.76 3.23
CA GLN A 120 -20.62 0.18 2.10
C GLN A 120 -21.13 1.57 2.47
N ASP A 121 -21.54 1.74 3.73
CA ASP A 121 -22.04 3.00 4.23
C ASP A 121 -20.85 3.92 4.55
N MET A 122 -21.02 5.19 4.19
CA MET A 122 -20.09 6.24 4.57
C MET A 122 -20.09 6.39 6.10
N PRO A 123 -18.92 6.57 6.74
CA PRO A 123 -18.87 6.85 8.17
C PRO A 123 -19.72 8.08 8.55
N ASP A 124 -20.46 7.96 9.65
CA ASP A 124 -21.34 9.02 10.15
C ASP A 124 -20.59 10.34 10.38
N GLY A 125 -21.22 11.46 10.03
CA GLY A 125 -20.70 12.81 10.26
C GLY A 125 -19.85 13.38 9.13
N LEU A 126 -19.43 12.57 8.13
CA LEU A 126 -18.71 13.06 6.95
C LEU A 126 -19.58 14.01 6.11
N GLU A 127 -20.89 13.79 6.08
CA GLU A 127 -21.87 14.66 5.43
C GLU A 127 -21.96 16.07 6.01
N THR A 128 -21.48 16.27 7.25
CA THR A 128 -21.40 17.59 7.87
C THR A 128 -20.14 18.36 7.51
N ILE A 129 -19.11 17.67 7.01
CA ILE A 129 -17.77 18.22 6.73
C ILE A 129 -17.58 18.45 5.23
N PHE A 130 -18.10 17.56 4.38
CA PHE A 130 -17.91 17.61 2.94
C PHE A 130 -19.23 17.78 2.18
N PRO A 131 -19.26 18.60 1.12
CA PRO A 131 -20.36 18.64 0.14
C PRO A 131 -20.64 17.28 -0.49
N SER A 132 -21.89 17.03 -0.86
CA SER A 132 -22.35 15.75 -1.43
C SER A 132 -21.59 15.34 -2.70
N GLU A 133 -21.15 16.31 -3.52
CA GLU A 133 -20.39 16.06 -4.75
C GLU A 133 -18.99 15.50 -4.45
N ILE A 134 -18.40 15.90 -3.32
CA ILE A 134 -17.09 15.41 -2.86
C ILE A 134 -17.27 14.04 -2.21
N LEU A 135 -18.31 13.86 -1.38
CA LEU A 135 -18.61 12.57 -0.77
C LEU A 135 -18.76 11.45 -1.80
N ALA A 136 -19.44 11.72 -2.91
CA ALA A 136 -19.62 10.76 -4.00
C ALA A 136 -18.31 10.32 -4.68
N GLN A 137 -17.22 11.06 -4.51
CA GLN A 137 -15.91 10.76 -5.08
C GLN A 137 -14.97 10.07 -4.09
N ILE A 138 -15.34 10.04 -2.81
CA ILE A 138 -14.49 9.49 -1.76
C ILE A 138 -14.62 7.95 -1.74
N PRO A 139 -13.50 7.21 -1.79
CA PRO A 139 -13.53 5.77 -1.67
C PRO A 139 -13.98 5.32 -0.28
N VAL A 140 -15.18 4.74 -0.16
CA VAL A 140 -15.73 4.27 1.13
C VAL A 140 -14.76 3.35 1.88
N PRO A 141 -14.10 2.36 1.23
CA PRO A 141 -13.22 1.46 1.97
C PRO A 141 -11.97 2.14 2.53
N LEU A 142 -11.48 3.22 1.91
CA LEU A 142 -10.37 4.01 2.45
C LEU A 142 -10.80 4.78 3.70
N CYS A 143 -12.00 5.35 3.69
CA CYS A 143 -12.57 6.02 4.86
C CYS A 143 -12.76 5.04 6.02
N GLN A 144 -13.28 3.85 5.76
CA GLN A 144 -13.48 2.84 6.78
C GLN A 144 -12.15 2.32 7.33
N GLY A 145 -11.18 2.04 6.46
CA GLY A 145 -9.82 1.67 6.89
C GLY A 145 -9.20 2.73 7.80
N THR A 146 -9.37 4.01 7.46
CA THR A 146 -8.89 5.14 8.27
C THR A 146 -9.61 5.23 9.62
N SER A 147 -10.94 5.08 9.64
CA SER A 147 -11.72 5.06 10.88
C SER A 147 -11.26 3.92 11.78
N ARG A 148 -11.15 2.70 11.24
CA ARG A 148 -10.70 1.52 11.98
C ARG A 148 -9.30 1.69 12.53
N PHE A 149 -8.39 2.28 11.75
CA PHE A 149 -7.04 2.60 12.21
C PHE A 149 -7.07 3.55 13.42
N ILE A 150 -7.85 4.64 13.34
CA ILE A 150 -7.99 5.61 14.43
C ILE A 150 -8.64 4.96 15.66
N ASP A 151 -9.66 4.12 15.46
CA ASP A 151 -10.34 3.40 16.54
C ASP A 151 -9.39 2.43 17.25
N SER A 152 -8.62 1.62 16.51
CA SER A 152 -7.60 0.73 17.09
C SER A 152 -6.52 1.49 17.84
N LEU A 153 -6.10 2.65 17.33
CA LEU A 153 -5.16 3.52 18.03
C LEU A 153 -5.78 4.01 19.35
N LYS A 154 -7.00 4.54 19.30
CA LYS A 154 -7.73 5.03 20.48
C LYS A 154 -7.89 3.93 21.53
N GLU A 155 -8.33 2.74 21.12
CA GLU A 155 -8.49 1.56 21.98
C GLU A 155 -7.17 1.15 22.63
N SER A 156 -6.04 1.25 21.92
CA SER A 156 -4.72 0.94 22.48
C SER A 156 -4.32 1.81 23.68
N PHE A 157 -4.86 3.02 23.78
CA PHE A 157 -4.66 3.94 24.91
C PHE A 157 -5.81 3.93 25.91
N GLN A 158 -6.92 3.25 25.62
CA GLN A 158 -8.03 3.11 26.56
C GLN A 158 -7.66 2.14 27.71
N ASP A 159 -8.18 2.42 28.89
CA ASP A 159 -8.07 1.61 30.11
C ASP A 159 -6.64 1.37 30.65
N GLN A 160 -5.67 2.21 30.27
CA GLN A 160 -4.32 2.16 30.85
C GLN A 160 -4.24 3.01 32.13
N ASN A 161 -3.91 2.38 33.26
CA ASN A 161 -3.67 3.07 34.54
C ASN A 161 -2.53 4.09 34.45
N ASP A 162 -1.53 3.81 33.61
CA ASP A 162 -0.44 4.74 33.29
C ASP A 162 -0.64 5.30 31.88
N ARG A 163 -0.76 6.63 31.77
CA ARG A 163 -0.93 7.37 30.51
C ARG A 163 0.26 7.25 29.56
N ARG A 164 1.41 6.73 30.03
CA ARG A 164 2.60 6.49 29.21
C ARG A 164 2.62 5.08 28.61
N ASN A 165 1.72 4.21 29.03
CA ASN A 165 1.64 2.85 28.55
C ASN A 165 0.49 2.71 27.54
N TRP A 166 0.61 1.74 26.65
CA TRP A 166 -0.43 1.39 25.69
C TRP A 166 -0.51 -0.13 25.55
N ASN A 167 -1.68 -0.63 25.15
CA ASN A 167 -1.87 -2.03 24.89
C ASN A 167 -1.22 -2.43 23.57
N LYS A 168 -0.03 -3.06 23.66
CA LYS A 168 0.74 -3.50 22.51
C LYS A 168 0.07 -4.60 21.70
N SER A 169 -0.81 -5.42 22.28
CA SER A 169 -1.43 -6.53 21.55
C SER A 169 -2.40 -6.05 20.46
N ILE A 170 -3.04 -4.89 20.67
CA ILE A 170 -3.95 -4.27 19.70
C ILE A 170 -3.16 -3.81 18.46
N LEU A 171 -1.94 -3.34 18.65
CA LEU A 171 -1.08 -2.81 17.60
C LEU A 171 0.00 -3.79 17.13
N GLU A 172 -0.08 -5.07 17.53
CA GLU A 172 0.93 -6.08 17.17
C GLU A 172 1.03 -6.29 15.66
N LYS A 173 -0.09 -6.14 14.95
CA LYS A 173 -0.17 -6.25 13.48
C LYS A 173 -0.10 -4.90 12.76
N ALA A 174 0.14 -3.81 13.48
CA ALA A 174 0.26 -2.49 12.87
C ALA A 174 1.60 -2.38 12.12
N ALA A 175 1.62 -1.54 11.09
CA ALA A 175 2.83 -1.27 10.31
C ALA A 175 3.95 -0.71 11.21
N THR A 176 5.16 -1.20 11.01
CA THR A 176 6.35 -0.79 11.75
C THR A 176 7.18 0.23 10.96
N PHE A 177 8.21 0.80 11.60
CA PHE A 177 9.18 1.65 10.91
C PHE A 177 9.94 0.89 9.82
N GLU A 178 10.24 -0.40 10.04
CA GLU A 178 10.92 -1.23 9.05
C GLU A 178 10.06 -1.48 7.82
N ASP A 179 8.74 -1.63 8.00
CA ASP A 179 7.78 -1.77 6.90
C ASP A 179 7.73 -0.48 6.07
N ALA A 180 7.64 0.68 6.75
CA ALA A 180 7.68 1.98 6.08
C ALA A 180 8.99 2.19 5.30
N LEU A 181 10.14 1.83 5.89
CA LEU A 181 11.44 1.91 5.22
C LEU A 181 11.52 0.95 4.01
N HIS A 182 10.98 -0.26 4.14
CA HIS A 182 10.90 -1.21 3.03
C HIS A 182 10.08 -0.64 1.87
N VAL A 183 8.86 -0.17 2.16
CA VAL A 183 7.97 0.43 1.17
C VAL A 183 8.66 1.61 0.47
N GLN A 184 9.29 2.51 1.22
CA GLN A 184 10.02 3.64 0.65
C GLN A 184 11.16 3.17 -0.28
N THR A 185 11.93 2.18 0.14
CA THR A 185 13.04 1.62 -0.66
C THR A 185 12.52 1.02 -1.97
N VAL A 186 11.42 0.28 -1.91
CA VAL A 186 10.76 -0.30 -3.09
C VAL A 186 10.29 0.79 -4.06
N ILE A 187 9.61 1.82 -3.56
CA ILE A 187 9.13 2.94 -4.36
C ILE A 187 10.29 3.68 -5.04
N GLU A 188 11.41 3.89 -4.36
CA GLU A 188 12.60 4.49 -4.95
C GLU A 188 13.23 3.62 -6.04
N CYS A 189 13.29 2.31 -5.83
CA CYS A 189 13.77 1.35 -6.83
C CYS A 189 12.86 1.33 -8.07
N ILE A 190 11.52 1.40 -7.89
CA ILE A 190 10.57 1.51 -9.00
C ILE A 190 10.82 2.80 -9.80
N ARG A 191 11.05 3.94 -9.13
CA ARG A 191 11.38 5.21 -9.82
C ARG A 191 12.70 5.12 -10.57
N ARG A 192 13.72 4.44 -10.02
CA ARG A 192 15.00 4.23 -10.69
C ARG A 192 14.83 3.34 -11.92
N SER A 193 14.12 2.22 -11.75
CA SER A 193 13.80 1.27 -12.81
C SER A 193 13.09 1.94 -13.98
N SER A 194 12.14 2.84 -13.73
CA SER A 194 11.48 3.57 -14.81
C SER A 194 12.40 4.52 -15.59
N LYS A 195 13.51 4.97 -14.99
CA LYS A 195 14.51 5.82 -15.67
C LYS A 195 15.53 4.98 -16.44
N THR A 196 15.92 3.83 -15.89
CA THR A 196 16.92 2.93 -16.48
C THR A 196 16.31 1.95 -17.48
N SER A 197 15.00 1.73 -17.42
CA SER A 197 14.28 0.66 -18.15
C SER A 197 14.78 -0.75 -17.83
N ASP A 198 15.36 -0.93 -16.64
CA ASP A 198 15.97 -2.19 -16.18
C ASP A 198 15.37 -2.65 -14.83
N TRP A 199 15.57 -3.92 -14.51
CA TRP A 199 15.24 -4.47 -13.19
C TRP A 199 16.19 -3.92 -12.12
N GLU A 200 15.62 -3.37 -11.06
CA GLU A 200 16.36 -2.81 -9.92
C GLU A 200 16.30 -3.75 -8.72
N GLN A 201 17.44 -3.97 -8.06
CA GLN A 201 17.50 -4.73 -6.82
C GLN A 201 17.04 -3.85 -5.64
N VAL A 202 16.15 -4.39 -4.82
CA VAL A 202 15.72 -3.77 -3.56
C VAL A 202 16.77 -4.07 -2.50
N THR A 203 17.73 -3.16 -2.34
CA THR A 203 18.77 -3.27 -1.30
C THR A 203 18.34 -2.48 -0.07
N HIS A 204 18.10 -3.18 1.03
CA HIS A 204 17.97 -2.54 2.33
C HIS A 204 19.32 -1.92 2.69
N LEU A 205 19.34 -0.61 2.97
CA LEU A 205 20.49 0.03 3.60
C LEU A 205 20.58 -0.53 5.02
N GLU A 206 21.28 -1.65 5.20
CA GLU A 206 21.79 -1.99 6.53
C GLU A 206 22.69 -0.82 6.93
N GLN A 207 22.29 -0.07 7.95
CA GLN A 207 23.20 0.83 8.63
C GLN A 207 24.35 -0.03 9.15
N LYS A 208 25.45 -0.06 8.39
CA LYS A 208 26.73 -0.50 8.91
C LYS A 208 26.97 0.34 10.17
N PRO A 209 27.21 -0.25 11.35
CA PRO A 209 27.49 0.54 12.54
C PRO A 209 28.63 1.49 12.19
N SER A 210 28.35 2.78 12.36
CA SER A 210 29.33 3.82 12.07
C SER A 210 30.56 3.57 12.92
N SER A 211 31.76 3.89 12.41
CA SER A 211 33.02 3.67 13.14
C SER A 211 33.07 4.33 14.53
N SER A 212 32.18 5.28 14.83
CA SER A 212 31.99 5.86 16.17
C SER A 212 31.35 4.89 17.17
N ASP A 213 30.53 3.94 16.73
CA ASP A 213 29.89 2.95 17.59
C ASP A 213 30.87 1.83 18.00
N LEU A 214 31.84 1.53 17.14
CA LEU A 214 32.93 0.60 17.47
C LEU A 214 33.90 1.19 18.51
N LEU A 215 34.15 2.50 18.45
CA LEU A 215 34.96 3.21 19.44
C LEU A 215 34.29 3.26 20.81
N SER A 216 32.98 3.54 20.87
CA SER A 216 32.24 3.60 22.15
C SER A 216 32.12 2.22 22.82
N GLN A 217 32.04 1.13 22.04
CA GLN A 217 32.05 -0.23 22.58
C GLN A 217 33.41 -0.65 23.15
N SER A 218 34.52 -0.16 22.58
CA SER A 218 35.87 -0.45 23.08
C SER A 218 36.25 0.31 24.36
N ILE A 219 35.63 1.48 24.60
CA ILE A 219 35.90 2.32 25.78
C ILE A 219 35.20 1.79 27.03
N ASN A 220 34.08 1.06 26.88
CA ASN A 220 33.30 0.52 27.99
C ASN A 220 33.71 -0.90 28.42
N SER A 221 34.74 -1.48 27.79
CA SER A 221 35.23 -2.83 28.07
C SER A 221 36.61 -2.87 28.75
N SER A 222 37.01 -1.79 29.44
CA SER A 222 38.28 -1.71 30.20
C SER A 222 38.03 -1.51 31.69
#